data_AF-M1GKA2-F1
#
_entry.id   AF-M1GKA2-F1
#
_cell.length_a   1.000
_cell.length_b   1.000
_cell.length_c   1.000
_cell.angle_alpha   90.00
_cell.angle_beta   90.00
_cell.angle_gamma   90.00
#
_symmetry.space_group_name_H-M   'P 1'
#
loop_
_entity.id
_entity.type
_entity.pdbx_description
1 polymer ?
#
loop_
_entity_poly.entity_id
_entity_poly.type
_entity_poly.pdbx_seq_one_letter_code
_entity_poly.pdbx_strand_id
1 'polypeptide(L)'
;TKPKLDMGISDIPATVVAVKNPSNKIVYDEYNHERFPPGDPSKRAFAYFVLTGGRFVYASLIRPLVLKFVLSMSASKDVLAMASLEVDLSSIEPGSTVTVKWRGKPVFIRRRTEDDIKLANSVDVASLRDPQEDSVRVKDPEWLIVVGVCTHLGCIPLPNAGDYGGWFCPCHGSHYDVSGRIRKGPAPYNLEVPTYSFLDESKLLIG
;
A
#
# COMPACT_ATOMS: atom_id res chain seq x y z
N THR A 1 28.72 49.40 -58.41
CA THR A 1 28.07 49.42 -59.73
C THR A 1 26.56 49.49 -59.52
N LYS A 2 25.95 50.66 -59.71
CA LYS A 2 24.50 50.86 -59.55
C LYS A 2 23.74 50.14 -60.68
N PRO A 3 22.67 49.37 -60.42
CA PRO A 3 21.83 48.87 -61.50
C PRO A 3 20.95 50.01 -62.01
N LYS A 4 20.80 50.07 -63.34
CA LYS A 4 19.89 50.99 -64.04
C LYS A 4 18.46 50.73 -63.56
N LEU A 5 17.82 51.79 -63.06
CA LEU A 5 16.38 51.81 -62.81
C LEU A 5 15.71 52.06 -64.17
N ASP A 6 15.07 51.04 -64.74
CA ASP A 6 14.28 51.19 -65.96
C ASP A 6 13.11 52.16 -65.69
N MET A 7 13.10 53.23 -66.45
CA MET A 7 12.08 54.27 -66.47
C MET A 7 10.77 53.69 -67.03
N GLY A 8 9.74 53.56 -66.18
CA GLY A 8 8.40 53.18 -66.65
C GLY A 8 7.31 52.92 -65.60
N ILE A 9 7.56 53.09 -64.29
CA ILE A 9 6.58 52.78 -63.23
C ILE A 9 6.63 53.83 -62.10
N SER A 10 6.57 55.13 -62.41
CA SER A 10 6.68 56.19 -61.39
C SER A 10 5.36 56.66 -60.79
N ASP A 11 4.20 56.31 -61.37
CA ASP A 11 2.90 56.90 -60.94
C ASP A 11 1.87 55.88 -60.43
N ILE A 12 2.26 54.63 -60.21
CA ILE A 12 1.33 53.59 -59.73
C ILE A 12 1.48 53.43 -58.22
N PRO A 13 0.39 53.51 -57.42
CA PRO A 13 0.46 53.29 -55.98
C PRO A 13 1.09 51.93 -55.66
N ALA A 14 1.98 51.89 -54.66
CA ALA A 14 2.72 50.68 -54.27
C ALA A 14 1.80 49.48 -54.00
N THR A 15 0.58 49.73 -53.52
CA THR A 15 -0.47 48.72 -53.31
C THR A 15 -0.89 48.02 -54.60
N VAL A 16 -0.99 48.75 -55.71
CA VAL A 16 -1.38 48.20 -57.02
C VAL A 16 -0.24 47.38 -57.64
N VAL A 17 1.01 47.78 -57.41
CA VAL A 17 2.19 47.00 -57.83
C VAL A 17 2.27 45.68 -57.07
N ALA A 18 2.01 45.69 -55.76
CA ALA A 18 2.01 44.50 -54.91
C ALA A 18 0.92 43.48 -55.31
N VAL A 19 -0.27 43.94 -55.72
CA VAL A 19 -1.36 43.07 -56.20
C VAL A 19 -1.03 42.45 -57.55
N LYS A 20 -0.35 43.19 -58.45
CA LYS A 20 0.00 42.71 -59.79
C LYS A 20 1.22 41.76 -59.80
N ASN A 21 2.12 41.88 -58.82
CA ASN A 21 3.28 41.00 -58.65
C ASN A 21 3.29 40.39 -57.24
N PRO A 22 2.41 39.40 -56.96
CA PRO A 22 2.39 38.73 -55.67
C PRO A 22 3.69 37.96 -55.45
N SER A 23 4.38 38.26 -54.36
CA SER A 23 5.60 37.58 -53.91
C SER A 23 5.32 36.92 -52.56
N ASN A 24 5.81 35.70 -52.36
CA ASN A 24 5.76 35.01 -51.07
C ASN A 24 6.69 35.62 -50.02
N LYS A 25 7.62 36.51 -50.44
CA LYS A 25 8.47 37.28 -49.53
C LYS A 25 7.65 38.42 -48.94
N ILE A 26 7.30 38.28 -47.67
CA ILE A 26 6.66 39.34 -46.89
C ILE A 26 7.71 40.42 -46.61
N VAL A 27 7.59 41.55 -47.29
CA VAL A 27 8.39 42.75 -47.03
C VAL A 27 7.62 43.57 -46.01
N TYR A 28 8.16 43.67 -44.80
CA TYR A 28 7.59 44.50 -43.75
C TYR A 28 8.15 45.91 -43.85
N ASP A 29 7.39 46.92 -43.43
CA ASP A 29 7.86 48.29 -43.34
C ASP A 29 8.89 48.39 -42.19
N GLU A 30 10.16 48.61 -42.54
CA GLU A 30 11.27 48.72 -41.59
C GLU A 30 11.56 50.17 -41.17
N TYR A 31 10.79 51.15 -41.65
CA TYR A 31 11.09 52.58 -41.45
C TYR A 31 11.03 53.02 -39.98
N ASN A 32 10.27 52.30 -39.13
CA ASN A 32 10.10 52.61 -37.70
C ASN A 32 10.05 51.37 -36.78
N HIS A 33 10.46 50.18 -37.25
CA HIS A 33 10.38 48.95 -36.48
C HIS A 33 11.73 48.21 -36.44
N GLU A 34 12.37 48.15 -35.28
CA GLU A 34 13.52 47.26 -35.07
C GLU A 34 13.07 45.80 -35.06
N ARG A 35 13.54 45.03 -36.04
CA ARG A 35 13.26 43.60 -36.14
C ARG A 35 14.29 42.81 -35.33
N PHE A 36 13.90 42.36 -34.14
CA PHE A 36 14.75 41.43 -33.39
C PHE A 36 14.89 40.11 -34.17
N PRO A 37 16.09 39.53 -34.28
CA PRO A 37 16.27 38.24 -34.92
C PRO A 37 15.43 37.18 -34.19
N PRO A 38 14.80 36.24 -34.92
CA PRO A 38 14.03 35.19 -34.29
C PRO A 38 14.92 34.36 -33.35
N GLY A 39 14.62 34.40 -32.05
CA GLY A 39 15.25 33.54 -31.05
C GLY A 39 16.56 34.05 -30.45
N ASP A 40 16.54 35.26 -29.86
CA ASP A 40 17.64 35.81 -29.05
C ASP A 40 18.12 34.82 -27.96
N PRO A 41 19.35 34.29 -28.06
CA PRO A 41 19.90 33.33 -27.10
C PRO A 41 19.93 33.85 -25.66
N SER A 42 20.08 35.17 -25.46
CA SER A 42 20.13 35.78 -24.12
C SER A 42 18.81 35.67 -23.36
N LYS A 43 17.68 35.54 -24.07
CA LYS A 43 16.33 35.43 -23.50
C LYS A 43 15.89 33.99 -23.23
N ARG A 44 16.63 33.00 -23.73
CA ARG A 44 16.30 31.57 -23.57
C ARG A 44 16.32 31.13 -22.12
N ALA A 45 17.28 31.62 -21.33
CA ALA A 45 17.39 31.30 -19.90
C ALA A 45 16.13 31.75 -19.14
N PHE A 46 15.66 32.97 -19.38
CA PHE A 46 14.42 33.48 -18.79
C PHE A 46 13.20 32.67 -19.27
N ALA A 47 13.11 32.36 -20.56
CA ALA A 47 12.03 31.55 -21.11
C ALA A 47 11.99 30.14 -20.48
N TYR A 48 13.14 29.48 -20.33
CA TYR A 48 13.22 28.19 -19.65
C TYR A 48 12.87 28.30 -18.17
N PHE A 49 13.32 29.33 -17.48
CA PHE A 49 12.96 29.58 -16.09
C PHE A 49 11.44 29.70 -15.90
N VAL A 50 10.75 30.48 -16.76
CA VAL A 50 9.29 30.61 -16.71
C VAL A 50 8.59 29.28 -17.01
N LEU A 51 9.03 28.55 -18.04
CA LEU A 51 8.44 27.27 -18.43
C LEU A 51 8.64 26.18 -17.37
N THR A 52 9.85 26.05 -16.81
CA THR A 52 10.16 25.05 -15.78
C THR A 52 9.56 25.43 -14.44
N GLY A 53 9.54 26.72 -14.08
CA GLY A 53 8.86 27.24 -12.89
C GLY A 53 7.37 26.96 -12.93
N GLY A 54 6.70 27.22 -14.06
CA GLY A 54 5.29 26.87 -14.25
C GLY A 54 5.02 25.36 -14.12
N ARG A 55 5.88 24.51 -14.70
CA ARG A 55 5.79 23.05 -14.55
C ARG A 55 5.99 22.59 -13.10
N PHE A 56 6.90 23.21 -12.37
CA PHE A 56 7.14 22.89 -10.96
C PHE A 56 5.92 23.21 -10.10
N VAL A 57 5.31 24.39 -10.30
CA VAL A 57 4.08 24.77 -9.59
C VAL A 57 2.94 23.81 -9.92
N TYR A 58 2.74 23.51 -11.21
CA TYR A 58 1.73 22.55 -11.68
C TYR A 58 1.91 21.16 -11.04
N ALA A 59 3.12 20.61 -11.09
CA ALA A 59 3.43 19.31 -10.50
C ALA A 59 3.24 19.30 -8.97
N SER A 60 3.61 20.40 -8.30
CA SER A 60 3.48 20.55 -6.85
C SER A 60 2.02 20.59 -6.39
N LEU A 61 1.10 21.08 -7.23
CA LEU A 61 -0.34 21.10 -6.92
C LEU A 61 -1.04 19.79 -7.27
N ILE A 62 -0.66 19.14 -8.36
CA ILE A 62 -1.25 17.85 -8.75
C ILE A 62 -0.84 16.72 -7.82
N ARG A 63 0.42 16.72 -7.36
CA ARG A 63 0.92 15.68 -6.45
C ARG A 63 0.01 15.47 -5.22
N PRO A 64 -0.32 16.47 -4.39
CA PRO A 64 -1.19 16.26 -3.23
C PRO A 64 -2.61 15.88 -3.64
N LEU A 65 -3.12 16.31 -4.80
CA LEU A 65 -4.44 15.92 -5.28
C LEU A 65 -4.49 14.42 -5.61
N VAL A 66 -3.52 13.92 -6.38
CA VAL A 66 -3.39 12.49 -6.69
C VAL A 66 -3.14 11.69 -5.42
N LEU A 67 -2.24 12.15 -4.53
CA LEU A 67 -1.98 11.47 -3.27
C LEU A 67 -3.22 11.40 -2.39
N LYS A 68 -3.99 12.49 -2.24
CA LYS A 68 -5.22 12.48 -1.46
C LYS A 68 -6.28 11.56 -2.06
N PHE A 69 -6.39 11.53 -3.38
CA PHE A 69 -7.30 10.61 -4.05
C PHE A 69 -6.92 9.14 -3.77
N VAL A 70 -5.65 8.77 -3.97
CA VAL A 70 -5.15 7.42 -3.67
C VAL A 70 -5.29 7.09 -2.19
N LEU A 71 -4.93 8.00 -1.28
CA LEU A 71 -5.03 7.79 0.17
C LEU A 71 -6.49 7.72 0.63
N SER A 72 -7.45 8.30 -0.09
CA SER A 72 -8.87 8.13 0.23
C SER A 72 -9.37 6.70 0.03
N MET A 73 -8.66 5.90 -0.77
CA MET A 73 -8.92 4.47 -0.94
C MET A 73 -8.17 3.59 0.08
N SER A 74 -7.32 4.17 0.93
CA SER A 74 -6.64 3.46 2.02
C SER A 74 -7.56 3.30 3.24
N ALA A 75 -7.13 2.51 4.23
CA ALA A 75 -7.91 2.27 5.44
C ALA A 75 -8.26 3.59 6.16
N SER A 76 -9.54 3.77 6.48
CA SER A 76 -10.05 4.95 7.18
C SER A 76 -9.64 4.95 8.66
N LYS A 77 -9.75 6.11 9.31
CA LYS A 77 -9.30 6.28 10.71
C LYS A 77 -10.07 5.41 11.70
N ASP A 78 -11.34 5.12 11.44
CA ASP A 78 -12.16 4.21 12.23
C ASP A 78 -11.68 2.75 12.10
N VAL A 79 -11.24 2.33 10.91
CA VAL A 79 -10.60 1.01 10.72
C VAL A 79 -9.27 0.94 11.46
N LEU A 80 -8.48 2.02 11.43
CA LEU A 80 -7.23 2.11 12.19
C LEU A 80 -7.44 2.21 13.70
N ALA A 81 -8.55 2.78 14.17
CA ALA A 81 -8.88 2.80 15.59
C ALA A 81 -9.18 1.39 16.14
N MET A 82 -9.63 0.46 15.29
CA MET A 82 -9.74 -0.96 15.63
C MET A 82 -8.40 -1.71 15.58
N ALA A 83 -7.26 -1.00 15.58
CA ALA A 83 -5.94 -1.61 15.52
C ALA A 83 -5.55 -2.38 16.77
N SER A 84 -6.05 -1.97 17.95
CA SER A 84 -5.76 -2.58 19.24
C SER A 84 -7.06 -2.97 19.96
N LEU A 85 -7.10 -4.14 20.58
CA LEU A 85 -8.24 -4.66 21.34
C LEU A 85 -7.79 -5.09 22.74
N GLU A 86 -8.47 -4.59 23.77
CA GLU A 86 -8.33 -5.08 25.14
C GLU A 86 -9.32 -6.21 25.40
N VAL A 87 -8.84 -7.32 25.95
CA VAL A 87 -9.63 -8.50 26.29
C VAL A 87 -9.40 -8.85 27.76
N ASP A 88 -10.49 -9.09 28.48
CA ASP A 88 -10.45 -9.57 29.86
C ASP A 88 -10.29 -11.10 29.90
N LEU A 89 -9.23 -11.56 30.55
CA LEU A 89 -8.83 -12.96 30.68
C LEU A 89 -9.54 -13.67 31.85
N SER A 90 -10.10 -12.92 32.81
CA SER A 90 -10.67 -13.47 34.04
C SER A 90 -11.86 -14.42 33.81
N SER A 91 -12.56 -14.25 32.68
CA SER A 91 -13.74 -15.04 32.31
C SER A 91 -13.43 -16.37 31.61
N ILE A 92 -12.16 -16.67 31.34
CA ILE A 92 -11.75 -17.82 30.53
C ILE A 92 -11.30 -18.97 31.43
N GLU A 93 -12.04 -20.08 31.38
CA GLU A 93 -11.72 -21.31 32.11
C GLU A 93 -10.59 -22.10 31.44
N PRO A 94 -9.74 -22.81 32.20
CA PRO A 94 -8.70 -23.67 31.63
C PRO A 94 -9.28 -24.72 30.67
N GLY A 95 -8.64 -24.89 29.51
CA GLY A 95 -9.07 -25.77 28.42
C GLY A 95 -10.13 -25.16 27.49
N SER A 96 -10.70 -24.01 27.83
CA SER A 96 -11.65 -23.30 26.98
C SER A 96 -10.93 -22.41 25.94
N THR A 97 -11.60 -22.18 24.81
CA THR A 97 -11.11 -21.30 23.75
C THR A 97 -12.17 -20.26 23.44
N VAL A 98 -11.83 -18.99 23.64
CA VAL A 98 -12.68 -17.85 23.31
C VAL A 98 -12.24 -17.28 21.96
N THR A 99 -13.22 -16.92 21.13
CA THR A 99 -12.96 -16.26 19.85
C THR A 99 -13.37 -14.80 19.95
N VAL A 100 -12.42 -13.90 19.76
CA VAL A 100 -12.66 -12.45 19.69
C VAL A 100 -12.41 -11.95 18.27
N LYS A 101 -13.05 -10.84 17.88
CA LYS A 101 -12.86 -10.25 16.55
C LYS A 101 -11.84 -9.11 16.63
N TRP A 102 -10.72 -9.22 15.93
CA TRP A 102 -9.67 -8.20 15.85
C TRP A 102 -9.31 -7.93 14.38
N ARG A 103 -9.33 -6.66 13.97
CA ARG A 103 -9.12 -6.23 12.56
C ARG A 103 -9.93 -7.03 11.53
N GLY A 104 -11.17 -7.38 11.89
CA GLY A 104 -12.07 -8.17 11.03
C GLY A 104 -11.76 -9.68 10.96
N LYS A 105 -10.67 -10.14 11.58
CA LYS A 105 -10.29 -11.54 11.67
C LYS A 105 -10.66 -12.12 13.05
N PRO A 106 -11.02 -13.40 13.16
CA PRO A 106 -11.13 -14.07 14.45
C PRO A 106 -9.73 -14.24 15.06
N VAL A 107 -9.61 -14.04 16.36
CA VAL A 107 -8.44 -14.39 17.17
C VAL A 107 -8.91 -15.35 18.24
N PHE A 108 -8.24 -16.50 18.31
CA PHE A 108 -8.48 -17.51 19.33
C PHE A 108 -7.58 -17.22 20.52
N ILE A 109 -8.20 -17.12 21.68
CA ILE A 109 -7.54 -17.01 22.98
C ILE A 109 -7.88 -18.31 23.71
N ARG A 110 -6.88 -19.18 23.86
CA ARG A 110 -7.01 -20.44 24.56
C ARG A 110 -6.23 -20.35 25.87
N ARG A 111 -6.92 -20.63 26.97
CA ARG A 111 -6.28 -20.90 28.26
C ARG A 111 -5.93 -22.38 28.30
N ARG A 112 -4.64 -22.72 28.27
CA ARG A 112 -4.15 -24.10 28.15
C ARG A 112 -4.08 -24.77 29.52
N THR A 113 -4.34 -26.06 29.56
CA THR A 113 -4.09 -26.90 30.75
C THR A 113 -2.62 -27.28 30.82
N GLU A 114 -2.15 -27.76 31.98
CA GLU A 114 -0.79 -28.29 32.10
C GLU A 114 -0.52 -29.44 31.13
N ASP A 115 -1.53 -30.27 30.86
CA ASP A 115 -1.42 -31.39 29.94
C ASP A 115 -1.31 -30.91 28.48
N ASP A 116 -2.03 -29.85 28.09
CA ASP A 116 -1.88 -29.21 26.78
C ASP A 116 -0.45 -28.66 26.60
N ILE A 117 0.12 -28.07 27.65
CA ILE A 117 1.49 -27.50 27.62
C ILE A 117 2.53 -28.63 27.49
N LYS A 118 2.39 -29.70 28.27
CA LYS A 118 3.25 -30.89 28.17
C LYS A 118 3.15 -31.54 26.79
N LEU A 119 1.93 -31.65 26.26
CA LEU A 119 1.70 -32.18 24.92
C LEU A 119 2.37 -31.30 23.86
N ALA A 120 2.23 -29.98 23.93
CA ALA A 120 2.85 -29.04 22.98
C ALA A 120 4.38 -29.16 22.96
N ASN A 121 5.00 -29.26 24.14
CA ASN A 121 6.45 -29.34 24.32
C ASN A 121 7.05 -30.72 24.03
N SER A 122 6.25 -31.79 24.05
CA SER A 122 6.72 -33.15 23.74
C SER A 122 6.74 -33.47 22.24
N VAL A 123 6.24 -32.56 21.39
CA VAL A 123 6.24 -32.75 19.93
C VAL A 123 7.65 -32.56 19.38
N ASP A 124 8.11 -33.52 18.58
CA ASP A 124 9.35 -33.37 17.81
C ASP A 124 9.21 -32.26 16.76
N VAL A 125 9.90 -31.14 17.01
CA VAL A 125 9.83 -29.93 16.18
C VAL A 125 10.40 -30.15 14.78
N ALA A 126 11.36 -31.08 14.60
CA ALA A 126 11.92 -31.40 13.29
C ALA A 126 10.92 -32.11 12.38
N SER A 127 9.92 -32.80 12.94
CA SER A 127 8.85 -33.47 12.20
C SER A 127 7.79 -32.51 11.65
N LEU A 128 7.77 -31.26 12.12
CA LEU A 128 6.78 -30.27 11.74
C LEU A 128 7.07 -29.68 10.37
N ARG A 129 6.01 -29.36 9.64
CA ARG A 129 6.11 -28.66 8.34
C ARG A 129 6.69 -27.26 8.48
N ASP A 130 6.30 -26.56 9.54
CA ASP A 130 6.79 -25.25 9.93
C ASP A 130 7.39 -25.37 11.34
N PRO A 131 8.68 -25.71 11.46
CA PRO A 131 9.35 -26.02 12.72
C PRO A 131 9.35 -24.80 13.66
N GLN A 132 8.53 -24.86 14.71
CA GLN A 132 8.48 -23.86 15.76
C GLN A 132 8.27 -24.51 17.13
N GLU A 133 9.16 -24.17 18.06
CA GLU A 133 9.01 -24.46 19.48
C GLU A 133 7.83 -23.70 20.08
N ASP A 134 7.16 -24.30 21.06
CA ASP A 134 6.01 -23.65 21.72
C ASP A 134 6.43 -22.36 22.46
N SER A 135 7.61 -22.39 23.09
CA SER A 135 8.19 -21.26 23.84
C SER A 135 8.46 -20.01 23.00
N VAL A 136 8.56 -20.15 21.68
CA VAL A 136 8.74 -19.02 20.75
C VAL A 136 7.39 -18.46 20.31
N ARG A 137 6.32 -19.27 20.37
CA ARG A 137 4.97 -18.91 19.94
C ARG A 137 4.17 -18.21 21.04
N VAL A 138 4.50 -18.47 22.30
CA VAL A 138 3.81 -17.89 23.45
C VAL A 138 4.76 -17.12 24.35
N LYS A 139 4.27 -16.03 24.94
CA LYS A 139 4.98 -15.30 26.01
C LYS A 139 4.76 -15.95 27.38
N ASP A 140 3.56 -16.48 27.60
CA ASP A 140 3.16 -17.20 28.80
C ASP A 140 2.65 -18.58 28.38
N PRO A 141 3.22 -19.69 28.90
CA PRO A 141 2.75 -21.04 28.62
C PRO A 141 1.25 -21.26 28.87
N GLU A 142 0.61 -20.58 29.82
CA GLU A 142 -0.82 -20.74 30.08
C GLU A 142 -1.69 -20.20 28.93
N TRP A 143 -1.21 -19.18 28.21
CA TRP A 143 -2.02 -18.45 27.24
C TRP A 143 -1.50 -18.62 25.82
N LEU A 144 -2.32 -19.26 24.98
CA LEU A 144 -2.10 -19.28 23.54
C LEU A 144 -3.04 -18.29 22.85
N ILE A 145 -2.45 -17.35 22.11
CA ILE A 145 -3.17 -16.37 21.30
C ILE A 145 -2.76 -16.55 19.85
N VAL A 146 -3.72 -16.91 18.99
CA VAL A 146 -3.47 -17.13 17.55
C VAL A 146 -4.59 -16.53 16.71
N VAL A 147 -4.24 -16.01 15.54
CA VAL A 147 -5.21 -15.55 14.55
C VAL A 147 -5.90 -16.79 13.95
N GLY A 148 -7.23 -16.84 14.09
CA GLY A 148 -8.09 -17.94 13.65
C GLY A 148 -8.33 -17.98 12.15
N VAL A 149 -7.32 -17.66 11.36
CA VAL A 149 -7.37 -17.63 9.89
C VAL A 149 -6.44 -18.73 9.39
N CYS A 150 -7.02 -19.75 8.77
CA CYS A 150 -6.28 -20.86 8.18
C CYS A 150 -5.31 -20.34 7.11
N THR A 151 -4.04 -20.67 7.25
CA THR A 151 -2.94 -20.26 6.36
C THR A 151 -3.00 -20.88 4.96
N HIS A 152 -3.94 -21.79 4.70
CA HIS A 152 -4.20 -22.29 3.36
C HIS A 152 -4.88 -21.21 2.49
N LEU A 153 -6.16 -20.91 2.79
CA LEU A 153 -7.01 -20.01 1.99
C LEU A 153 -7.95 -19.15 2.85
N GLY A 154 -7.65 -18.98 4.15
CA GLY A 154 -8.31 -18.01 5.00
C GLY A 154 -9.62 -18.43 5.68
N CYS A 155 -10.00 -19.72 5.61
CA CYS A 155 -11.14 -20.24 6.38
C CYS A 155 -10.92 -20.16 7.89
N ILE A 156 -11.99 -20.23 8.69
CA ILE A 156 -11.94 -20.23 10.15
C ILE A 156 -11.86 -21.68 10.66
N PRO A 157 -10.76 -22.10 11.31
CA PRO A 157 -10.68 -23.42 11.92
C PRO A 157 -11.63 -23.58 13.11
N LEU A 158 -12.22 -24.76 13.27
CA LEU A 158 -13.06 -25.11 14.41
C LEU A 158 -12.18 -25.49 15.61
N PRO A 159 -12.42 -24.94 16.81
CA PRO A 159 -11.67 -25.28 18.02
C PRO A 159 -12.02 -26.67 18.54
N ASN A 160 -11.08 -27.30 19.26
CA ASN A 160 -11.22 -28.63 19.87
C ASN A 160 -11.65 -29.72 18.87
N ALA A 161 -11.19 -29.61 17.62
CA ALA A 161 -11.55 -30.51 16.54
C ALA A 161 -10.30 -31.00 15.78
N GLY A 162 -10.44 -32.17 15.15
CA GLY A 162 -9.39 -32.82 14.38
C GLY A 162 -8.44 -33.68 15.22
N ASP A 163 -7.56 -34.39 14.53
CA ASP A 163 -6.69 -35.45 15.06
C ASP A 163 -5.68 -35.03 16.15
N TYR A 164 -5.44 -33.72 16.37
CA TYR A 164 -4.35 -33.22 17.23
C TYR A 164 -4.82 -32.32 18.39
N GLY A 165 -6.12 -32.33 18.71
CA GLY A 165 -6.66 -31.64 19.90
C GLY A 165 -6.63 -30.10 19.87
N GLY A 166 -6.15 -29.49 18.78
CA GLY A 166 -6.15 -28.04 18.58
C GLY A 166 -7.34 -27.58 17.74
N TRP A 167 -7.09 -27.41 16.44
CA TRP A 167 -8.09 -26.89 15.51
C TRP A 167 -8.19 -27.69 14.21
N PHE A 168 -9.38 -27.73 13.64
CA PHE A 168 -9.64 -28.36 12.35
C PHE A 168 -10.28 -27.39 11.36
N CYS A 169 -9.66 -27.23 10.20
CA CYS A 169 -10.21 -26.46 9.10
C CYS A 169 -11.00 -27.36 8.13
N PRO A 170 -12.35 -27.27 8.09
CA PRO A 170 -13.18 -28.16 7.30
C PRO A 170 -13.10 -27.93 5.79
N CYS A 171 -12.54 -26.79 5.35
CA CYS A 171 -12.48 -26.44 3.94
C CYS A 171 -11.66 -27.44 3.11
N HIS A 172 -10.49 -27.84 3.61
CA HIS A 172 -9.58 -28.76 2.92
C HIS A 172 -8.86 -29.72 3.88
N GLY A 173 -9.39 -29.89 5.10
CA GLY A 173 -8.88 -30.83 6.09
C GLY A 173 -7.51 -30.47 6.66
N SER A 174 -7.27 -29.21 7.00
CA SER A 174 -6.04 -28.83 7.71
C SER A 174 -6.22 -29.01 9.22
N HIS A 175 -5.30 -29.72 9.86
CA HIS A 175 -5.32 -30.00 11.29
C HIS A 175 -4.18 -29.29 11.99
N TYR A 176 -4.51 -28.55 13.04
CA TYR A 176 -3.59 -27.82 13.89
C TYR A 176 -3.54 -28.45 15.28
N ASP A 177 -2.36 -28.47 15.89
CA ASP A 177 -2.19 -28.93 17.26
C ASP A 177 -2.58 -27.86 18.30
N VAL A 178 -2.44 -28.19 19.58
CA VAL A 178 -2.74 -27.31 20.73
C VAL A 178 -1.86 -26.05 20.82
N SER A 179 -0.79 -25.94 20.02
CA SER A 179 0.05 -24.73 19.86
C SER A 179 -0.33 -23.93 18.61
N GLY A 180 -1.33 -24.39 17.85
CA GLY A 180 -1.74 -23.81 16.57
C GLY A 180 -0.78 -24.14 15.42
N ARG A 181 0.03 -25.20 15.55
CA ARG A 181 0.99 -25.61 14.53
C ARG A 181 0.36 -26.59 13.55
N ILE A 182 0.65 -26.43 12.26
CA ILE A 182 0.08 -27.29 11.21
C ILE A 182 0.71 -28.69 11.27
N ARG A 183 -0.14 -29.71 11.34
CA ARG A 183 0.28 -31.13 11.40
C ARG A 183 -0.08 -31.91 10.15
N LYS A 184 -1.27 -31.64 9.59
CA LYS A 184 -1.84 -32.40 8.47
C LYS A 184 -2.69 -31.50 7.58
N GLY A 185 -2.80 -31.84 6.30
CA GLY A 185 -3.58 -31.11 5.29
C GLY A 185 -2.72 -30.17 4.44
N PRO A 186 -3.33 -29.29 3.62
CA PRO A 186 -2.61 -28.46 2.64
C PRO A 186 -2.06 -27.14 3.17
N ALA A 187 -2.42 -26.70 4.39
CA ALA A 187 -1.96 -25.41 4.92
C ALA A 187 -0.41 -25.35 5.01
N PRO A 188 0.27 -24.35 4.44
CA PRO A 188 1.73 -24.32 4.40
C PRO A 188 2.37 -23.95 5.75
N TYR A 189 1.72 -23.12 6.56
CA TYR A 189 2.30 -22.50 7.77
C TYR A 189 1.44 -22.72 9.03
N ASN A 190 2.03 -22.53 10.21
CA ASN A 190 1.33 -22.50 11.49
C ASN A 190 0.36 -21.31 11.56
N LEU A 191 -0.62 -21.36 12.48
CA LEU A 191 -1.47 -20.20 12.75
C LEU A 191 -0.61 -19.02 13.24
N GLU A 192 -0.90 -17.84 12.72
CA GLU A 192 -0.18 -16.60 13.03
C GLU A 192 -0.41 -16.22 14.50
N VAL A 193 0.66 -15.89 15.22
CA VAL A 193 0.58 -15.31 16.56
C VAL A 193 0.55 -13.79 16.39
N PRO A 194 -0.53 -13.09 16.81
CA PRO A 194 -0.59 -11.63 16.68
C PRO A 194 0.41 -10.97 17.64
N THR A 195 0.70 -9.69 17.44
CA THR A 195 1.40 -8.90 18.44
C THR A 195 0.47 -8.64 19.62
N TYR A 196 0.87 -9.04 20.83
CA TYR A 196 0.09 -8.82 22.04
C TYR A 196 0.97 -8.50 23.24
N SER A 197 0.41 -7.89 24.27
CA SER A 197 1.05 -7.64 25.57
C SER A 197 0.05 -7.81 26.71
N PHE A 198 0.52 -8.31 27.84
CA PHE A 198 -0.24 -8.31 29.08
C PHE A 198 -0.05 -6.94 29.74
N LEU A 199 -1.14 -6.22 29.99
CA LEU A 199 -1.11 -4.93 30.70
C LEU A 199 -1.16 -5.15 32.21
N ASP A 200 -2.11 -5.99 32.63
CA ASP A 200 -2.34 -6.45 34.01
C ASP A 200 -2.50 -7.98 33.99
N GLU A 201 -2.57 -8.64 35.15
CA GLU A 201 -2.78 -10.10 35.24
C GLU A 201 -4.09 -10.57 34.56
N SER A 202 -5.10 -9.70 34.47
CA SER A 202 -6.39 -10.00 33.86
C SER A 202 -6.61 -9.40 32.48
N LYS A 203 -5.70 -8.56 31.97
CA LYS A 203 -5.95 -7.80 30.72
C LYS A 203 -4.90 -8.08 29.66
N LEU A 204 -5.39 -8.54 28.51
CA LEU A 204 -4.62 -8.76 27.30
C LEU A 204 -4.89 -7.64 26.30
N LEU A 205 -3.83 -7.00 25.80
CA LEU A 205 -3.88 -6.08 24.67
C LEU A 205 -3.39 -6.79 23.41
N ILE A 206 -4.22 -6.81 22.36
CA ILE A 206 -3.89 -7.37 21.05
C ILE A 206 -3.76 -6.23 20.04
N GLY A 207 -2.60 -6.08 19.41
CA GLY A 207 -2.33 -5.12 18.33
C GLY A 207 -1.50 -3.90 18.72
#